data_AF-A0A9P4QHE3-F1
#
_entry.id   AF-A0A9P4QHE3-F1
#
_cell.length_a   1.000
_cell.length_b   1.000
_cell.length_c   1.000
_cell.angle_alpha   90.00
_cell.angle_beta   90.00
_cell.angle_gamma   90.00
#
_symmetry.space_group_name_H-M   'P 1'
#
loop_
_entity.id
_entity.type
_entity.pdbx_description
1 polymer ?
#
loop_
_entity_poly.entity_id
_entity_poly.type
_entity_poly.pdbx_seq_one_letter_code
_entity_poly.pdbx_strand_id
1 'polypeptide(L)'
;MTQESPQLIPHTPTTTFKNDTTISMSAEDTEDMEGSTESQTPTVHRAAQNLYWCRQVRAFAKEHQRDPTEPSPFSFALDFLAEGAANAVFTVRPWTDDSVGTNFVITAHNGSDVILSGQQFRNKVLRFSKGAPNTPDCKSIIDSYYADIKPLFEDFDEHLLHPELTEIEPLMVNQLNKSIAEHAIVNPRRFKGWIPKIGGNQLALIIDNMSSIPGSALTIEIKPKWLAQSASAIRNALRCRTCAMQSLNVSNGESKTEAYICPLRLASGNAALIKPWVQNKVAATMVAETSSVPSATQANIIDAITSYFSTGEQGNKLLAHLRTLQVKHDPIGIMRREEVSGLPHWTYPPVDTTNESLDRDLRLAMTLRDCSLYVRVHYEGENVVKVESKLGDLDFKSANKMDDWWLKEQQLINGEWYKKIGELQREVPCEIFAGWRDIVQRHWG
;
A
#
# COMPACT_ATOMS: atom_id res chain seq x y z
N MET A 1 -63.33 -2.72 -1.60
CA MET A 1 -63.72 -2.50 -0.18
C MET A 1 -62.97 -3.56 0.61
N THR A 2 -61.78 -3.19 1.11
CA THR A 2 -61.41 -2.85 2.51
C THR A 2 -60.75 -4.07 3.17
N GLN A 3 -59.40 -4.10 3.22
CA GLN A 3 -58.52 -3.73 4.36
C GLN A 3 -58.63 -4.75 5.51
N GLU A 4 -57.57 -5.31 6.09
CA GLU A 4 -56.39 -4.68 6.69
C GLU A 4 -55.13 -5.61 6.72
N SER A 5 -53.96 -4.98 6.86
CA SER A 5 -52.63 -5.56 7.04
C SER A 5 -52.25 -5.73 8.53
N PRO A 6 -51.35 -6.65 8.91
CA PRO A 6 -50.67 -6.61 10.22
C PRO A 6 -49.24 -6.05 10.13
N GLN A 7 -48.92 -5.11 11.02
CA GLN A 7 -47.59 -4.53 11.22
C GLN A 7 -46.71 -5.42 12.12
N LEU A 8 -45.41 -5.45 11.81
CA LEU A 8 -44.34 -6.09 12.59
C LEU A 8 -43.70 -5.08 13.56
N ILE A 9 -43.60 -5.46 14.82
CA ILE A 9 -42.95 -4.74 15.93
C ILE A 9 -41.47 -5.17 16.01
N PRO A 10 -40.50 -4.25 16.21
CA PRO A 10 -39.10 -4.60 16.38
C PRO A 10 -38.78 -4.95 17.85
N HIS A 11 -38.07 -6.06 18.04
CA HIS A 11 -37.49 -6.46 19.32
C HIS A 11 -36.10 -5.84 19.51
N THR A 12 -35.94 -5.04 20.55
CA THR A 12 -34.65 -4.73 21.20
C THR A 12 -34.57 -5.48 22.53
N PRO A 13 -33.41 -6.02 22.93
CA PRO A 13 -33.15 -6.42 24.30
C PRO A 13 -32.37 -5.33 25.05
N THR A 14 -32.87 -5.00 26.23
CA THR A 14 -32.30 -4.04 27.19
C THR A 14 -31.62 -4.78 28.36
N THR A 15 -30.65 -4.09 28.99
CA THR A 15 -30.26 -4.13 30.42
C THR A 15 -29.43 -5.32 30.94
N THR A 16 -28.32 -5.10 31.68
CA THR A 16 -28.40 -4.70 33.09
C THR A 16 -27.04 -4.30 33.74
N PHE A 17 -27.10 -3.21 34.53
CA PHE A 17 -26.53 -2.95 35.89
C PHE A 17 -25.02 -3.01 36.23
N LYS A 18 -24.44 -1.86 36.67
CA LYS A 18 -24.28 -1.38 38.08
C LYS A 18 -23.16 -0.30 38.13
N ASN A 19 -23.45 0.92 38.62
CA ASN A 19 -23.09 1.47 39.96
C ASN A 19 -21.57 1.51 40.22
N ASP A 20 -20.92 2.50 40.81
CA ASP A 20 -21.23 3.80 41.41
C ASP A 20 -19.86 4.51 41.51
N THR A 21 -19.83 5.85 41.58
CA THR A 21 -19.16 6.65 42.64
C THR A 21 -18.92 8.06 42.11
N THR A 22 -19.84 8.94 42.48
CA THR A 22 -19.70 10.39 42.45
C THR A 22 -18.82 10.82 43.63
N ILE A 23 -17.81 11.68 43.41
CA ILE A 23 -17.39 12.65 44.43
C ILE A 23 -17.34 14.03 43.77
N SER A 24 -18.26 14.85 44.25
CA SER A 24 -18.45 16.28 44.08
C SER A 24 -17.26 17.11 44.56
N MET A 25 -16.94 18.22 43.88
CA MET A 25 -16.58 19.47 44.55
C MET A 25 -17.13 20.66 43.76
N SER A 26 -17.86 21.49 44.50
CA SER A 26 -18.59 22.69 44.12
C SER A 26 -17.68 23.88 43.82
N ALA A 27 -18.15 24.73 42.92
CA ALA A 27 -17.70 26.10 42.73
C ALA A 27 -18.27 27.00 43.83
N GLU A 28 -17.45 27.91 44.34
CA GLU A 28 -17.88 29.20 44.92
C GLU A 28 -16.65 30.12 45.02
N ASP A 29 -16.95 31.41 44.96
CA ASP A 29 -16.11 32.55 44.56
C ASP A 29 -15.05 33.00 45.59
N THR A 30 -14.04 33.76 45.15
CA THR A 30 -13.59 35.04 45.76
C THR A 30 -12.37 35.67 45.07
N GLU A 31 -12.61 36.90 44.57
CA GLU A 31 -11.82 38.16 44.63
C GLU A 31 -10.26 38.21 44.55
N ASP A 32 -9.82 39.04 43.60
CA ASP A 32 -8.74 40.04 43.60
C ASP A 32 -7.41 39.80 44.35
N MET A 33 -6.31 39.76 43.58
CA MET A 33 -5.09 40.51 43.90
C MET A 33 -4.23 40.79 42.65
N GLU A 34 -3.92 42.07 42.45
CA GLU A 34 -2.88 42.58 41.54
C GLU A 34 -1.49 42.04 41.90
N GLY A 35 -0.68 41.71 40.89
CA GLY A 35 0.68 41.22 41.07
C GLY A 35 1.48 41.17 39.77
N SER A 36 2.12 42.30 39.47
CA SER A 36 3.27 42.54 38.60
C SER A 36 4.06 41.36 37.99
N THR A 37 4.35 41.52 36.69
CA THR A 37 5.65 41.26 36.00
C THR A 37 6.27 39.86 36.05
N GLU A 38 6.33 39.19 34.89
CA GLU A 38 7.60 38.95 34.18
C GLU A 38 7.33 38.26 32.83
N SER A 39 7.98 38.78 31.79
CA SER A 39 7.93 38.20 30.44
C SER A 39 8.57 36.81 30.45
N GLN A 40 7.77 35.78 30.22
CA GLN A 40 8.29 34.44 29.96
C GLN A 40 9.06 34.44 28.64
N THR A 41 10.37 34.31 28.76
CA THR A 41 11.31 34.25 27.65
C THR A 41 11.15 32.94 26.86
N PRO A 42 11.43 32.93 25.54
CA PRO A 42 11.30 31.74 24.67
C PRO A 42 12.23 30.56 25.04
N THR A 43 13.14 30.76 26.00
CA THR A 43 14.25 29.85 26.31
C THR A 43 13.81 28.60 27.07
N VAL A 44 12.76 28.68 27.89
CA VAL A 44 12.26 27.55 28.71
C VAL A 44 11.55 26.51 27.84
N HIS A 45 10.91 26.93 26.75
CA HIS A 45 10.28 26.01 25.80
C HIS A 45 11.30 25.18 24.99
N ARG A 46 12.49 25.75 24.73
CA ARG A 46 13.61 25.03 24.09
C ARG A 46 14.26 23.98 25.01
N ALA A 47 14.33 24.24 26.33
CA ALA A 47 14.96 23.34 27.28
C ALA A 47 14.17 22.03 27.51
N ALA A 48 12.83 22.09 27.47
CA ALA A 48 11.98 20.91 27.66
C ALA A 48 11.90 20.00 26.42
N GLN A 49 12.15 20.52 25.22
CA GLN A 49 12.19 19.73 23.98
C GLN A 49 13.49 18.93 23.80
N ASN A 50 14.54 19.24 24.55
CA ASN A 50 15.90 18.71 24.40
C ASN A 50 16.21 17.40 25.15
N LEU A 51 15.25 16.75 25.83
CA LEU A 51 15.56 15.67 26.78
C LEU A 51 15.44 14.22 26.27
N TYR A 52 15.10 13.98 25.00
CA TYR A 52 14.84 12.62 24.50
C TYR A 52 15.91 12.12 23.52
N TRP A 53 17.15 12.05 23.94
CA TRP A 53 18.22 11.47 23.12
C TRP A 53 18.21 9.94 23.21
N CYS A 54 18.14 9.27 22.06
CA CYS A 54 18.39 7.84 21.94
C CYS A 54 19.75 7.48 22.60
N ARG A 55 19.82 6.37 23.33
CA ARG A 55 21.05 5.93 24.02
C ARG A 55 22.22 5.80 23.04
N GLN A 56 21.95 5.33 21.83
CA GLN A 56 22.94 5.16 20.77
C GLN A 56 23.43 6.51 20.23
N VAL A 57 22.58 7.54 20.13
CA VAL A 57 23.03 8.91 19.76
C VAL A 57 24.00 9.45 20.80
N ARG A 58 23.71 9.27 22.10
CA ARG A 58 24.63 9.69 23.17
C ARG A 58 25.95 8.92 23.14
N ALA A 59 25.89 7.62 22.92
CA ALA A 59 27.09 6.78 22.81
C ALA A 59 27.94 7.19 21.61
N PHE A 60 27.33 7.37 20.45
CA PHE A 60 27.98 7.82 19.22
C PHE A 60 28.59 9.22 19.36
N ALA A 61 27.83 10.18 19.88
CA ALA A 61 28.30 11.55 20.11
C ALA A 61 29.48 11.59 21.08
N LYS A 62 29.43 10.77 22.15
CA LYS A 62 30.53 10.62 23.10
C LYS A 62 31.77 10.01 22.46
N GLU A 63 31.63 8.95 21.68
CA GLU A 63 32.72 8.29 20.97
C GLU A 63 33.41 9.24 19.98
N HIS A 64 32.63 10.06 19.27
CA HIS A 64 33.12 10.95 18.22
C HIS A 64 33.36 12.40 18.69
N GLN A 65 33.28 12.66 20.00
CA GLN A 65 33.46 13.99 20.61
C GLN A 65 32.61 15.08 19.95
N ARG A 66 31.38 14.75 19.57
CA ARG A 66 30.43 15.66 18.95
C ARG A 66 29.40 16.18 19.94
N ASP A 67 28.93 17.40 19.71
CA ASP A 67 27.72 17.87 20.36
C ASP A 67 26.52 17.10 19.79
N PRO A 68 25.76 16.36 20.60
CA PRO A 68 24.57 15.65 20.12
C PRO A 68 23.50 16.60 19.56
N THR A 69 23.53 17.88 19.96
CA THR A 69 22.58 18.91 19.50
C THR A 69 22.89 19.48 18.12
N GLU A 70 24.04 19.14 17.52
CA GLU A 70 24.39 19.57 16.16
C GLU A 70 23.86 18.59 15.09
N PRO A 71 23.46 19.08 13.91
CA PRO A 71 23.16 18.24 12.75
C PRO A 71 24.35 17.32 12.43
N SER A 72 24.07 16.02 12.42
CA SER A 72 25.06 14.98 12.11
C SER A 72 24.61 14.20 10.87
N PRO A 73 25.55 13.71 10.03
CA PRO A 73 25.21 12.83 8.91
C PRO A 73 24.59 11.50 9.35
N PHE A 74 24.52 11.21 10.66
CA PHE A 74 23.93 10.00 11.23
C PHE A 74 22.60 10.27 11.96
N SER A 75 22.09 11.50 11.86
CA SER A 75 20.95 12.00 12.62
C SER A 75 19.78 12.32 11.69
N PHE A 76 18.61 11.73 12.00
CA PHE A 76 17.44 11.82 11.13
C PHE A 76 16.19 12.31 11.85
N ALA A 77 15.23 12.77 11.05
CA ALA A 77 13.84 12.91 11.42
C ALA A 77 12.97 12.07 10.46
N LEU A 78 11.82 11.59 10.95
CA LEU A 78 10.87 10.78 10.19
C LEU A 78 9.54 11.50 10.10
N ASP A 79 9.08 11.73 8.87
CA ASP A 79 7.75 12.30 8.64
C ASP A 79 6.81 11.22 8.10
N PHE A 80 5.60 11.17 8.63
CA PHE A 80 4.57 10.23 8.18
C PHE A 80 4.25 10.47 6.70
N LEU A 81 4.37 9.43 5.88
CA LEU A 81 4.11 9.51 4.44
C LEU A 81 2.76 8.89 4.09
N ALA A 82 2.54 7.65 4.51
CA ALA A 82 1.36 6.88 4.14
C ALA A 82 1.11 5.72 5.11
N GLU A 83 -0.12 5.21 5.11
CA GLU A 83 -0.45 3.97 5.80
C GLU A 83 -1.37 3.07 4.98
N GLY A 84 -1.16 1.77 5.11
CA GLY A 84 -2.09 0.73 4.69
C GLY A 84 -2.68 0.02 5.91
N ALA A 85 -3.48 -1.02 5.65
CA ALA A 85 -4.06 -1.85 6.71
C ALA A 85 -2.99 -2.56 7.57
N ALA A 86 -1.86 -2.92 6.97
CA ALA A 86 -0.83 -3.72 7.62
C ALA A 86 0.47 -2.96 7.92
N ASN A 87 0.69 -1.80 7.28
CA ASN A 87 1.98 -1.11 7.31
C ASN A 87 1.80 0.41 7.45
N ALA A 88 2.81 1.07 8.00
CA ALA A 88 2.98 2.52 7.96
C ALA A 88 4.33 2.85 7.30
N VAL A 89 4.38 3.93 6.52
CA VAL A 89 5.55 4.35 5.75
C VAL A 89 5.92 5.78 6.14
N PHE A 90 7.21 6.02 6.32
CA PHE A 90 7.78 7.30 6.73
C PHE A 90 8.89 7.72 5.78
N THR A 91 8.94 9.01 5.44
CA THR A 91 10.10 9.59 4.77
C THR A 91 11.21 9.84 5.77
N VAL A 92 12.46 9.59 5.36
CA VAL A 92 13.65 9.93 6.14
C VAL A 92 14.19 11.26 5.65
N ARG A 93 14.39 12.22 6.56
CA ARG A 93 15.06 13.49 6.26
C ARG A 93 16.22 13.73 7.22
N PRO A 94 17.24 14.48 6.79
CA PRO A 94 18.27 14.95 7.70
C PRO A 94 17.64 15.70 8.88
N TRP A 95 18.17 15.47 10.07
CA TRP A 95 17.82 16.27 11.24
C TRP A 95 18.49 17.64 11.14
N THR A 96 17.73 18.70 11.39
CA THR A 96 18.17 20.10 11.35
C THR A 96 17.71 20.84 12.60
N ASP A 97 18.28 22.00 12.90
CA ASP A 97 17.92 22.79 14.09
C ASP A 97 16.44 23.24 14.11
N ASP A 98 15.83 23.37 12.92
CA ASP A 98 14.40 23.68 12.75
C ASP A 98 13.50 22.44 12.86
N SER A 99 14.09 21.25 12.98
CA SER A 99 13.34 20.01 13.20
C SER A 99 12.74 20.03 14.59
N VAL A 100 11.43 20.28 14.68
CA VAL A 100 10.70 20.18 15.94
C VAL A 100 10.71 18.72 16.40
N GLY A 101 11.58 18.39 17.36
CA GLY A 101 11.68 17.06 17.96
C GLY A 101 12.96 16.28 17.61
N THR A 102 12.86 14.97 17.74
CA THR A 102 13.94 14.07 18.21
C THR A 102 14.93 13.65 17.14
N ASN A 103 16.22 13.75 17.46
CA ASN A 103 17.33 13.20 16.69
C ASN A 103 17.54 11.73 17.07
N PHE A 104 17.54 10.82 16.08
CA PHE A 104 17.82 9.40 16.27
C PHE A 104 18.81 8.87 15.25
N VAL A 105 19.47 7.78 15.63
CA VAL A 105 20.29 6.95 14.76
C VAL A 105 19.50 5.70 14.37
N ILE A 106 19.85 5.14 13.22
CA ILE A 106 19.28 3.89 12.71
C ILE A 106 20.44 2.90 12.57
N THR A 107 20.26 1.64 12.96
CA THR A 107 21.32 0.63 12.89
C THR A 107 21.06 -0.43 11.83
N ALA A 108 22.15 -0.93 11.24
CA ALA A 108 22.10 -2.07 10.33
C ALA A 108 21.64 -3.32 11.08
N HIS A 109 20.74 -4.10 10.48
CA HIS A 109 20.40 -5.42 10.99
C HIS A 109 21.44 -6.45 10.53
N ASN A 110 22.61 -6.44 11.17
CA ASN A 110 23.69 -7.40 10.91
C ASN A 110 24.46 -7.79 12.18
N GLY A 111 23.92 -7.45 13.36
CA GLY A 111 24.54 -7.72 14.67
C GLY A 111 25.80 -6.90 14.96
N SER A 112 26.17 -5.92 14.12
CA SER A 112 27.41 -5.15 14.26
C SER A 112 27.23 -3.77 14.91
N ASP A 113 26.03 -3.43 15.40
CA ASP A 113 25.66 -2.09 15.92
C ASP A 113 26.06 -0.92 14.99
N VAL A 114 26.27 -1.20 13.70
CA VAL A 114 26.71 -0.19 12.72
C VAL A 114 25.59 0.81 12.50
N ILE A 115 25.90 2.08 12.77
CA ILE A 115 25.00 3.21 12.57
C ILE A 115 24.99 3.59 11.09
N LEU A 116 23.79 3.69 10.52
CA LEU A 116 23.55 4.04 9.13
C LEU A 116 23.68 5.56 8.92
N SER A 117 24.39 5.94 7.85
CA SER A 117 24.58 7.35 7.47
C SER A 117 23.47 7.86 6.55
N GLY A 118 23.33 9.18 6.45
CA GLY A 118 22.24 9.82 5.71
C GLY A 118 22.35 9.64 4.21
N GLN A 119 23.53 9.30 3.71
CA GLN A 119 23.70 8.90 2.32
C GLN A 119 22.92 7.62 2.00
N GLN A 120 22.79 6.70 2.96
CA GLN A 120 22.07 5.42 2.77
C GLN A 120 20.56 5.60 2.70
N PHE A 121 20.04 6.68 3.29
CA PHE A 121 18.61 7.01 3.24
C PHE A 121 18.24 7.99 2.13
N ARG A 122 19.20 8.40 1.30
CA ARG A 122 18.93 9.28 0.17
C ARG A 122 17.93 8.59 -0.77
N ASN A 123 16.80 9.24 -1.02
CA ASN A 123 15.72 8.70 -1.84
C ASN A 123 15.18 7.35 -1.30
N LYS A 124 15.16 7.14 0.02
CA LYS A 124 14.56 5.98 0.66
C LYS A 124 13.41 6.38 1.58
N VAL A 125 12.57 5.40 1.91
CA VAL A 125 11.54 5.47 2.94
C VAL A 125 11.70 4.30 3.91
N LEU A 126 11.18 4.46 5.13
CA LEU A 126 11.08 3.39 6.11
C LEU A 126 9.66 2.86 6.17
N ARG A 127 9.51 1.55 6.06
CA ARG A 127 8.25 0.84 6.20
C ARG A 127 8.26 0.03 7.50
N PHE A 128 7.21 0.21 8.31
CA PHE A 128 6.99 -0.47 9.57
C PHE A 128 5.74 -1.36 9.50
N SER A 129 5.82 -2.54 10.10
CA SER A 129 4.66 -3.40 10.31
C SER A 129 3.79 -2.88 11.46
N LYS A 130 2.46 -2.98 11.29
CA LYS A 130 1.46 -2.72 12.34
C LYS A 130 1.13 -3.97 13.18
N GLY A 131 1.82 -5.09 12.94
CA GLY A 131 1.59 -6.33 13.67
C GLY A 131 0.21 -6.96 13.40
N ALA A 132 -0.35 -6.75 12.20
CA ALA A 132 -1.63 -7.35 11.85
C ALA A 132 -1.52 -8.89 11.78
N PRO A 133 -2.46 -9.67 12.36
CA PRO A 133 -2.32 -11.13 12.53
C PRO A 133 -2.03 -11.94 11.26
N ASN A 134 -2.47 -11.42 10.10
CA ASN A 134 -2.35 -12.09 8.80
C ASN A 134 -1.26 -11.48 7.90
N THR A 135 -0.35 -10.68 8.47
CA THR A 135 0.76 -10.07 7.74
C THR A 135 2.07 -10.66 8.24
N PRO A 136 2.97 -11.09 7.35
CA PRO A 136 4.31 -11.51 7.74
C PRO A 136 5.08 -10.37 8.42
N ASP A 137 5.97 -10.73 9.34
CA ASP A 137 6.90 -9.78 9.93
C ASP A 137 8.00 -9.36 8.92
N CYS A 138 8.78 -8.33 9.27
CA CYS A 138 9.80 -7.77 8.36
C CYS A 138 10.86 -8.79 7.94
N LYS A 139 11.23 -9.71 8.84
CA LYS A 139 12.22 -10.76 8.56
C LYS A 139 11.66 -11.76 7.55
N SER A 140 10.46 -12.26 7.80
CA SER A 140 9.74 -13.17 6.92
C SER A 140 9.49 -12.56 5.53
N ILE A 141 9.20 -11.25 5.47
CA ILE A 141 9.07 -10.50 4.20
C ILE A 141 10.39 -10.55 3.43
N ILE A 142 11.51 -10.24 4.07
CA ILE A 142 12.84 -10.23 3.42
C ILE A 142 13.24 -11.63 2.98
N ASP A 143 13.13 -12.61 3.88
CA ASP A 143 13.52 -14.00 3.59
C ASP A 143 12.75 -14.52 2.37
N SER A 144 11.43 -14.34 2.35
CA SER A 144 10.58 -14.77 1.22
C SER A 144 10.82 -13.92 -0.03
N TYR A 145 11.15 -12.64 0.10
CA TYR A 145 11.45 -11.78 -1.04
C TYR A 145 12.68 -12.28 -1.79
N TYR A 146 13.80 -12.52 -1.09
CA TYR A 146 15.03 -12.99 -1.72
C TYR A 146 14.96 -14.45 -2.17
N ALA A 147 14.22 -15.30 -1.46
CA ALA A 147 14.07 -16.71 -1.81
C ALA A 147 13.05 -16.96 -2.94
N ASP A 148 11.91 -16.27 -2.92
CA ASP A 148 10.76 -16.61 -3.78
C ASP A 148 10.44 -15.55 -4.83
N ILE A 149 10.67 -14.26 -4.56
CA ILE A 149 10.26 -13.15 -5.44
C ILE A 149 11.39 -12.72 -6.37
N LYS A 150 12.52 -12.27 -5.82
CA LYS A 150 13.65 -11.73 -6.58
C LYS A 150 14.11 -12.65 -7.72
N PRO A 151 14.23 -13.98 -7.54
CA PRO A 151 14.66 -14.88 -8.62
C PRO A 151 13.72 -14.91 -9.82
N LEU A 152 12.45 -14.50 -9.67
CA LEU A 152 11.49 -14.46 -10.77
C LEU A 152 11.69 -13.26 -11.69
N PHE A 153 12.49 -12.29 -11.32
CA PHE A 153 12.68 -11.02 -12.04
C PHE A 153 14.15 -10.77 -12.36
N GLU A 154 14.96 -11.80 -12.63
CA GLU A 154 16.38 -11.63 -12.96
C GLU A 154 16.59 -10.64 -14.13
N ASP A 155 15.85 -10.79 -15.22
CA ASP A 155 15.88 -9.87 -16.38
C ASP A 155 15.12 -8.55 -16.15
N PHE A 156 14.50 -8.37 -14.98
CA PHE A 156 13.65 -7.22 -14.63
C PHE A 156 14.01 -6.65 -13.25
N ASP A 157 15.21 -6.90 -12.74
CA ASP A 157 15.62 -6.56 -11.37
C ASP A 157 15.58 -5.05 -11.11
N GLU A 158 15.86 -4.26 -12.15
CA GLU A 158 15.75 -2.79 -12.12
C GLU A 158 14.34 -2.30 -11.79
N HIS A 159 13.31 -3.13 -12.04
CA HIS A 159 11.93 -2.82 -11.73
C HIS A 159 11.49 -3.30 -10.35
N LEU A 160 12.36 -3.89 -9.52
CA LEU A 160 11.99 -4.25 -8.17
C LEU A 160 12.32 -3.13 -7.17
N LEU A 161 11.40 -2.90 -6.21
CA LEU A 161 11.76 -2.24 -4.95
C LEU A 161 12.51 -3.26 -4.10
N HIS A 162 13.78 -3.00 -3.84
CA HIS A 162 14.63 -3.86 -3.01
C HIS A 162 14.47 -3.49 -1.54
N PRO A 163 13.88 -4.36 -0.70
CA PRO A 163 13.79 -4.12 0.73
C PRO A 163 15.11 -4.50 1.42
N GLU A 164 15.55 -3.66 2.34
CA GLU A 164 16.67 -3.92 3.24
C GLU A 164 16.20 -3.87 4.70
N LEU A 165 16.75 -4.74 5.56
CA LEU A 165 16.34 -4.80 6.96
C LEU A 165 17.14 -3.80 7.80
N THR A 166 16.44 -3.11 8.70
CA THR A 166 17.07 -2.22 9.67
C THR A 166 16.40 -2.31 11.03
N GLU A 167 17.14 -1.90 12.05
CA GLU A 167 16.70 -1.90 13.44
C GLU A 167 16.59 -0.49 13.98
N ILE A 168 15.58 -0.30 14.84
CA ILE A 168 15.35 0.99 15.47
C ILE A 168 14.92 0.86 16.92
N GLU A 169 15.37 1.76 17.78
CA GLU A 169 15.13 1.71 19.22
C GLU A 169 13.63 1.82 19.57
N PRO A 170 13.12 1.04 20.54
CA PRO A 170 11.69 1.04 20.90
C PRO A 170 11.14 2.40 21.34
N LEU A 171 11.97 3.29 21.89
CA LEU A 171 11.57 4.65 22.26
C LEU A 171 11.08 5.46 21.05
N MET A 172 11.57 5.15 19.84
CA MET A 172 11.16 5.81 18.61
C MET A 172 9.73 5.46 18.18
N VAL A 173 9.25 4.26 18.52
CA VAL A 173 7.88 3.82 18.17
C VAL A 173 6.81 4.75 18.77
N ASN A 174 7.09 5.36 19.93
CA ASN A 174 6.19 6.35 20.53
C ASN A 174 6.03 7.59 19.64
N GLN A 175 7.12 8.02 19.00
CA GLN A 175 7.15 9.22 18.16
C GLN A 175 6.51 8.95 16.80
N LEU A 176 6.80 7.79 16.21
CA LEU A 176 6.12 7.35 14.99
C LEU A 176 4.61 7.32 15.18
N ASN A 177 4.16 6.73 16.29
CA ASN A 177 2.73 6.71 16.63
C ASN A 177 2.19 8.12 16.95
N LYS A 178 2.98 9.05 17.49
CA LYS A 178 2.56 10.45 17.63
C LYS A 178 2.30 11.10 16.27
N SER A 179 3.20 10.94 15.29
CA SER A 179 2.99 11.46 13.94
C SER A 179 1.80 10.80 13.23
N ILE A 180 1.57 9.50 13.44
CA ILE A 180 0.35 8.82 12.97
C ILE A 180 -0.90 9.47 13.61
N ALA A 181 -0.86 9.78 14.91
CA ALA A 181 -1.97 10.39 15.62
C ALA A 181 -2.28 11.80 15.10
N GLU A 182 -1.25 12.62 14.86
CA GLU A 182 -1.39 13.96 14.30
C GLU A 182 -2.04 13.90 12.91
N HIS A 183 -1.63 12.97 12.06
CA HIS A 183 -2.28 12.75 10.76
C HIS A 183 -3.72 12.22 10.93
N ALA A 184 -3.97 11.34 11.89
CA ALA A 184 -5.30 10.80 12.17
C ALA A 184 -6.30 11.87 12.66
N ILE A 185 -5.83 12.91 13.36
CA ILE A 185 -6.66 14.06 13.74
C ILE A 185 -7.15 14.80 12.49
N VAL A 186 -6.26 15.03 11.53
CA VAL A 186 -6.59 15.72 10.27
C VAL A 186 -7.44 14.85 9.34
N ASN A 187 -7.23 13.52 9.37
CA ASN A 187 -7.91 12.59 8.46
C ASN A 187 -8.42 11.31 9.15
N PRO A 188 -9.43 11.40 10.04
CA PRO A 188 -9.84 10.29 10.91
C PRO A 188 -10.30 9.03 10.16
N ARG A 189 -10.94 9.20 8.99
CA ARG A 189 -11.41 8.09 8.15
C ARG A 189 -10.26 7.27 7.53
N ARG A 190 -9.07 7.86 7.46
CA ARG A 190 -7.89 7.23 6.88
C ARG A 190 -7.02 6.52 7.91
N PHE A 191 -7.24 6.74 9.21
CA PHE A 191 -6.51 6.02 10.26
C PHE A 191 -6.71 4.50 10.15
N LYS A 192 -5.61 3.74 10.07
CA LYS A 192 -5.60 2.27 9.94
C LYS A 192 -4.81 1.57 11.05
N GLY A 193 -4.68 2.16 12.23
CA GLY A 193 -4.06 1.52 13.39
C GLY A 193 -2.60 1.91 13.65
N TRP A 194 -2.04 1.37 14.74
CA TRP A 194 -0.75 1.77 15.32
C TRP A 194 0.37 0.78 15.02
N ILE A 195 1.61 1.25 15.16
CA ILE A 195 2.80 0.38 15.21
C ILE A 195 2.88 -0.20 16.64
N PRO A 196 2.99 -1.54 16.80
CA PRO A 196 3.05 -2.18 18.11
C PRO A 196 4.34 -1.79 18.83
N LYS A 197 4.25 -1.59 20.15
CA LYS A 197 5.42 -1.40 21.01
C LYS A 197 5.91 -2.77 21.46
N ILE A 198 7.15 -3.12 21.12
CA ILE A 198 7.79 -4.37 21.53
C ILE A 198 8.90 -4.11 22.55
N GLY A 199 9.29 -5.13 23.32
CA GLY A 199 10.28 -5.03 24.40
C GLY A 199 11.74 -4.89 23.96
N GLY A 200 12.01 -4.61 22.68
CA GLY A 200 13.34 -4.54 22.08
C GLY A 200 13.35 -3.70 20.80
N ASN A 201 14.43 -3.78 20.01
CA ASN A 201 14.54 -3.05 18.74
C ASN A 201 13.41 -3.43 17.77
N GLN A 202 12.76 -2.41 17.22
CA GLN A 202 11.74 -2.54 16.20
C GLN A 202 12.40 -2.72 14.84
N LEU A 203 12.01 -3.77 14.12
CA LEU A 203 12.42 -3.96 12.73
C LEU A 203 11.63 -3.04 11.79
N ALA A 204 12.33 -2.54 10.78
CA ALA A 204 11.77 -1.78 9.67
C ALA A 204 12.43 -2.20 8.35
N LEU A 205 11.76 -1.90 7.24
CA LEU A 205 12.27 -2.10 5.89
C LEU A 205 12.67 -0.75 5.27
N ILE A 206 13.89 -0.66 4.78
CA ILE A 206 14.35 0.44 3.92
C ILE A 206 13.94 0.11 2.49
N ILE A 207 13.23 1.02 1.82
CA ILE A 207 12.70 0.83 0.46
C ILE A 207 12.95 2.10 -0.37
N ASP A 208 13.13 1.99 -1.68
CA ASP A 208 13.25 3.17 -2.55
C ASP A 208 12.01 4.07 -2.44
N ASN A 209 12.25 5.38 -2.37
CA ASN A 209 11.23 6.41 -2.39
C ASN A 209 10.81 6.69 -3.84
N MET A 210 9.61 6.24 -4.18
CA MET A 210 8.98 6.45 -5.48
C MET A 210 7.97 7.62 -5.49
N SER A 211 7.90 8.44 -4.45
CA SER A 211 7.03 9.64 -4.45
C SER A 211 7.40 10.61 -5.58
N SER A 212 6.44 11.43 -5.99
CA SER A 212 6.66 12.56 -6.88
C SER A 212 7.67 13.55 -6.27
N ILE A 213 8.38 14.26 -7.14
CA ILE A 213 9.32 15.31 -6.75
C ILE A 213 8.78 16.63 -7.34
N PRO A 214 8.31 17.57 -6.50
CA PRO A 214 7.73 18.82 -6.97
C PRO A 214 8.62 19.50 -8.02
N GLY A 215 8.02 19.81 -9.17
CA GLY A 215 8.68 20.52 -10.27
C GLY A 215 9.63 19.70 -11.15
N SER A 216 9.90 18.42 -10.84
CA SER A 216 10.87 17.61 -11.61
C SER A 216 10.47 16.16 -11.85
N ALA A 217 9.53 15.60 -11.08
CA ALA A 217 9.03 14.25 -11.33
C ALA A 217 7.58 14.05 -10.85
N LEU A 218 6.81 13.29 -11.60
CA LEU A 218 5.46 12.85 -11.22
C LEU A 218 5.43 11.31 -11.15
N THR A 219 4.87 10.76 -10.08
CA THR A 219 4.67 9.32 -9.93
C THR A 219 3.20 8.95 -9.88
N ILE A 220 2.81 7.94 -10.66
CA ILE A 220 1.51 7.28 -10.52
C ILE A 220 1.69 5.88 -9.92
N GLU A 221 0.80 5.50 -8.99
CA GLU A 221 0.70 4.14 -8.46
C GLU A 221 -0.44 3.38 -9.15
N ILE A 222 -0.16 2.18 -9.64
CA ILE A 222 -1.12 1.30 -10.29
C ILE A 222 -1.05 -0.07 -9.64
N LYS A 223 -2.19 -0.72 -9.40
CA LYS A 223 -2.22 -2.16 -9.08
C LYS A 223 -2.53 -2.93 -10.35
N PRO A 224 -1.59 -3.68 -10.96
CA PRO A 224 -1.84 -4.39 -12.23
C PRO A 224 -2.95 -5.42 -12.12
N LYS A 225 -3.19 -5.96 -10.93
CA LYS A 225 -4.20 -6.98 -10.63
C LYS A 225 -4.00 -8.23 -11.51
N TRP A 226 -5.08 -8.82 -12.01
CA TRP A 226 -5.07 -10.09 -12.73
C TRP A 226 -4.85 -9.84 -14.22
N LEU A 227 -3.61 -10.02 -14.69
CA LEU A 227 -3.20 -9.76 -16.08
C LEU A 227 -3.54 -10.93 -17.03
N ALA A 228 -4.12 -12.00 -16.49
CA ALA A 228 -4.77 -13.07 -17.22
C ALA A 228 -6.16 -13.33 -16.62
N GLN A 229 -7.05 -13.95 -17.40
CA GLN A 229 -8.34 -14.39 -16.87
C GLN A 229 -8.13 -15.45 -15.78
N SER A 230 -9.00 -15.44 -14.75
CA SER A 230 -9.00 -16.48 -13.71
C SER A 230 -9.19 -17.84 -14.36
N ALA A 231 -8.35 -18.81 -13.99
CA ALA A 231 -8.50 -20.20 -14.42
C ALA A 231 -9.81 -20.83 -13.90
N SER A 232 -10.40 -20.25 -12.86
CA SER A 232 -11.70 -20.64 -12.31
C SER A 232 -12.88 -19.88 -12.94
N ALA A 233 -12.63 -18.94 -13.86
CA ALA A 233 -13.71 -18.25 -14.57
C ALA A 233 -14.49 -19.22 -15.46
N ILE A 234 -15.80 -19.02 -15.51
CA ILE A 234 -16.71 -19.77 -16.37
C ILE A 234 -16.44 -19.51 -17.86
N ARG A 235 -16.64 -20.52 -18.72
CA ARG A 235 -16.27 -20.49 -20.15
C ARG A 235 -16.87 -19.33 -20.96
N ASN A 236 -18.08 -18.90 -20.62
CA ASN A 236 -18.78 -17.79 -21.27
C ASN A 236 -18.72 -16.49 -20.45
N ALA A 237 -17.66 -16.30 -19.67
CA ALA A 237 -17.43 -15.05 -18.97
C ALA A 237 -17.36 -13.87 -19.96
N LEU A 238 -18.02 -12.78 -19.60
CA LEU A 238 -17.95 -11.48 -20.29
C LEU A 238 -16.97 -10.53 -19.59
N ARG A 239 -16.56 -10.86 -18.35
CA ARG A 239 -15.66 -10.03 -17.53
C ARG A 239 -14.43 -10.82 -17.10
N CYS A 240 -13.29 -10.14 -16.99
CA CYS A 240 -12.16 -10.67 -16.24
C CYS A 240 -12.48 -10.65 -14.74
N ARG A 241 -11.77 -11.45 -13.94
CA ARG A 241 -11.97 -11.52 -12.49
C ARG A 241 -11.99 -10.15 -11.81
N THR A 242 -11.06 -9.25 -12.16
CA THR A 242 -11.00 -7.92 -11.55
C THR A 242 -12.21 -7.06 -11.92
N CYS A 243 -12.71 -7.13 -13.17
CA CYS A 243 -13.93 -6.41 -13.56
C CYS A 243 -15.19 -6.99 -12.88
N ALA A 244 -15.24 -8.32 -12.71
CA ALA A 244 -16.29 -8.98 -11.96
C ALA A 244 -16.28 -8.52 -10.49
N MET A 245 -15.09 -8.46 -9.88
CA MET A 245 -14.91 -7.98 -8.51
C MET A 245 -15.31 -6.51 -8.33
N GLN A 246 -14.88 -5.63 -9.23
CA GLN A 246 -15.26 -4.22 -9.20
C GLN A 246 -16.79 -4.04 -9.24
N SER A 247 -17.46 -4.89 -10.03
CA SER A 247 -18.92 -4.82 -10.16
C SER A 247 -19.65 -5.32 -8.90
N LEU A 248 -19.13 -6.38 -8.27
CA LEU A 248 -19.64 -6.84 -6.98
C LEU A 248 -19.44 -5.75 -5.91
N ASN A 249 -18.25 -5.15 -5.82
CA ASN A 249 -17.98 -4.06 -4.88
C ASN A 249 -18.95 -2.88 -5.04
N VAL A 250 -19.16 -2.42 -6.28
CA VAL A 250 -20.13 -1.34 -6.56
C VAL A 250 -21.55 -1.75 -6.18
N SER A 251 -21.94 -3.00 -6.43
CA SER A 251 -23.25 -3.50 -6.00
C SER A 251 -23.42 -3.58 -4.47
N ASN A 252 -22.31 -3.72 -3.74
CA ASN A 252 -22.29 -3.67 -2.28
C ASN A 252 -22.21 -2.23 -1.74
N GLY A 253 -22.33 -1.21 -2.60
CA GLY A 253 -22.31 0.20 -2.22
C GLY A 253 -20.91 0.84 -2.17
N GLU A 254 -19.86 0.15 -2.60
CA GLU A 254 -18.54 0.78 -2.75
C GLU A 254 -18.56 1.78 -3.92
N SER A 255 -17.91 2.94 -3.73
CA SER A 255 -17.80 3.93 -4.79
C SER A 255 -17.02 3.39 -6.00
N LYS A 256 -17.48 3.75 -7.20
CA LYS A 256 -16.73 3.47 -8.42
C LYS A 256 -15.35 4.12 -8.35
N THR A 257 -14.31 3.35 -8.62
CA THR A 257 -12.96 3.90 -8.74
C THR A 257 -12.83 4.62 -10.08
N GLU A 258 -12.79 5.95 -10.06
CA GLU A 258 -12.74 6.77 -11.29
C GLU A 258 -11.50 6.51 -12.15
N ALA A 259 -10.38 6.14 -11.52
CA ALA A 259 -9.13 5.79 -12.20
C ALA A 259 -8.94 4.27 -12.39
N TYR A 260 -10.02 3.51 -12.55
CA TYR A 260 -9.99 2.07 -12.83
C TYR A 260 -9.70 1.77 -14.30
N ILE A 261 -8.83 0.78 -14.56
CA ILE A 261 -8.65 0.17 -15.88
C ILE A 261 -8.81 -1.35 -15.77
N CYS A 262 -9.43 -1.97 -16.78
CA CYS A 262 -9.44 -3.42 -16.91
C CYS A 262 -7.98 -3.92 -17.05
N PRO A 263 -7.50 -4.83 -16.18
CA PRO A 263 -6.14 -5.34 -16.25
C PRO A 263 -5.73 -5.92 -17.61
N LEU A 264 -6.65 -6.62 -18.28
CA LEU A 264 -6.39 -7.21 -19.59
C LEU A 264 -6.28 -6.14 -20.69
N ARG A 265 -7.00 -5.03 -20.54
CA ARG A 265 -6.86 -3.87 -21.43
C ARG A 265 -5.53 -3.18 -21.22
N LEU A 266 -5.09 -3.01 -19.98
CA LEU A 266 -3.75 -2.49 -19.68
C LEU A 266 -2.67 -3.40 -20.29
N ALA A 267 -2.80 -4.72 -20.13
CA ALA A 267 -1.88 -5.70 -20.69
C ALA A 267 -1.93 -5.83 -22.23
N SER A 268 -2.97 -5.29 -22.89
CA SER A 268 -3.10 -5.36 -24.36
C SER A 268 -2.07 -4.51 -25.09
N GLY A 269 -1.48 -3.53 -24.42
CA GLY A 269 -0.60 -2.53 -25.05
C GLY A 269 -1.32 -1.59 -26.02
N ASN A 270 -2.66 -1.58 -26.07
CA ASN A 270 -3.40 -0.69 -26.96
C ASN A 270 -3.40 0.76 -26.43
N ALA A 271 -2.57 1.61 -27.01
CA ALA A 271 -2.42 3.01 -26.62
C ALA A 271 -3.75 3.79 -26.62
N ALA A 272 -4.64 3.54 -27.60
CA ALA A 272 -5.93 4.23 -27.70
C ALA A 272 -6.86 3.90 -26.51
N LEU A 273 -6.72 2.70 -25.93
CA LEU A 273 -7.49 2.27 -24.76
C LEU A 273 -6.82 2.66 -23.43
N ILE A 274 -5.50 2.80 -23.42
CA ILE A 274 -4.70 3.12 -22.23
C ILE A 274 -4.66 4.63 -21.98
N LYS A 275 -4.50 5.45 -23.03
CA LYS A 275 -4.30 6.91 -22.92
C LYS A 275 -5.40 7.62 -22.11
N PRO A 276 -6.71 7.38 -22.33
CA PRO A 276 -7.75 8.05 -21.54
C PRO A 276 -7.68 7.73 -20.05
N TRP A 277 -7.30 6.50 -19.71
CA TRP A 277 -7.11 6.12 -18.32
C TRP A 277 -5.86 6.79 -17.71
N VAL A 278 -4.75 6.86 -18.45
CA VAL A 278 -3.54 7.56 -18.00
C VAL A 278 -3.85 9.04 -17.74
N GLN A 279 -4.61 9.70 -18.62
CA GLN A 279 -5.06 11.08 -18.45
C GLN A 279 -5.78 11.28 -17.12
N ASN A 280 -6.77 10.44 -16.82
CA ASN A 280 -7.52 10.50 -15.56
C ASN A 280 -6.63 10.22 -14.35
N LYS A 281 -5.71 9.25 -14.47
CA LYS A 281 -4.80 8.86 -13.39
C LYS A 281 -3.82 9.99 -13.05
N VAL A 282 -3.21 10.61 -14.07
CA VAL A 282 -2.31 11.76 -13.92
C VAL A 282 -3.05 12.95 -13.31
N ALA A 283 -4.25 13.27 -13.81
CA ALA A 283 -5.05 14.37 -13.27
C ALA A 283 -5.41 14.13 -11.79
N ALA A 284 -5.83 12.92 -11.43
CA ALA A 284 -6.14 12.56 -10.05
C ALA A 284 -4.92 12.66 -9.12
N THR A 285 -3.73 12.23 -9.59
CA THR A 285 -2.47 12.36 -8.84
C THR A 285 -2.13 13.84 -8.61
N MET A 286 -2.19 14.68 -9.65
CA MET A 286 -1.86 16.11 -9.52
C MET A 286 -2.77 16.83 -8.51
N VAL A 287 -4.07 16.50 -8.51
CA VAL A 287 -5.03 17.02 -7.51
C VAL A 287 -4.67 16.53 -6.10
N ALA A 288 -4.39 15.24 -5.93
CA ALA A 288 -4.07 14.67 -4.63
C ALA A 288 -2.78 15.23 -4.03
N GLU A 289 -1.78 15.52 -4.87
CA GLU A 289 -0.47 16.02 -4.47
C GLU A 289 -0.38 17.56 -4.50
N THR A 290 -1.47 18.26 -4.80
CA THR A 290 -1.49 19.74 -4.97
C THR A 290 -0.37 20.22 -5.92
N SER A 291 -0.09 19.42 -6.94
CA SER A 291 1.01 19.67 -7.88
C SER A 291 0.53 20.53 -9.04
N SER A 292 1.23 21.63 -9.31
CA SER A 292 1.03 22.47 -10.49
C SER A 292 2.07 22.11 -11.55
N VAL A 293 1.64 21.39 -12.59
CA VAL A 293 2.47 21.05 -13.75
C VAL A 293 1.90 21.79 -14.97
N PRO A 294 2.74 22.49 -15.76
CA PRO A 294 2.27 23.15 -16.99
C PRO A 294 1.55 22.18 -17.93
N SER A 295 0.49 22.63 -18.61
CA SER A 295 -0.36 21.76 -19.44
C SER A 295 0.41 21.03 -20.55
N ALA A 296 1.42 21.68 -21.14
CA ALA A 296 2.29 21.04 -22.15
C ALA A 296 3.13 19.90 -21.55
N THR A 297 3.77 20.14 -20.41
CA THR A 297 4.49 19.11 -19.64
C THR A 297 3.56 17.97 -19.24
N GLN A 298 2.33 18.28 -18.80
CA GLN A 298 1.34 17.27 -18.44
C GLN A 298 1.00 16.36 -19.64
N ALA A 299 0.80 16.94 -20.84
CA ALA A 299 0.55 16.17 -22.06
C ALA A 299 1.73 15.23 -22.38
N ASN A 300 2.97 15.72 -22.25
CA ASN A 300 4.17 14.90 -22.49
C ASN A 300 4.32 13.78 -21.46
N ILE A 301 3.99 14.03 -20.18
CA ILE A 301 3.95 12.99 -19.14
C ILE A 301 2.91 11.90 -19.49
N ILE A 302 1.71 12.31 -19.91
CA ILE A 302 0.65 11.38 -20.32
C ILE A 302 1.12 10.52 -21.50
N ASP A 303 1.75 11.13 -22.50
CA ASP A 303 2.25 10.42 -23.68
C ASP A 303 3.40 9.47 -23.34
N ALA A 304 4.29 9.86 -22.44
CA ALA A 304 5.37 9.01 -21.95
C ALA A 304 4.86 7.77 -21.20
N ILE A 305 3.90 7.93 -20.28
CA ILE A 305 3.30 6.81 -19.54
C ILE A 305 2.47 5.92 -20.49
N THR A 306 1.72 6.53 -21.42
CA THR A 306 0.95 5.78 -22.42
C THR A 306 1.90 4.93 -23.26
N SER A 307 2.98 5.52 -23.76
CA SER A 307 4.00 4.82 -24.54
C SER A 307 4.64 3.70 -23.72
N TYR A 308 5.01 3.96 -22.46
CA TYR A 308 5.58 2.97 -21.55
C TYR A 308 4.76 1.67 -21.45
N PHE A 309 3.43 1.77 -21.39
CA PHE A 309 2.54 0.61 -21.31
C PHE A 309 2.12 0.02 -22.66
N SER A 310 2.31 0.75 -23.76
CA SER A 310 1.87 0.33 -25.10
C SER A 310 3.02 -0.14 -25.98
N THR A 311 3.80 0.80 -26.49
CA THR A 311 4.87 0.56 -27.48
C THR A 311 6.27 0.55 -26.87
N GLY A 312 6.40 0.98 -25.61
CA GLY A 312 7.66 1.06 -24.89
C GLY A 312 8.26 -0.31 -24.61
N GLU A 313 9.59 -0.38 -24.64
CA GLU A 313 10.30 -1.65 -24.51
C GLU A 313 10.37 -2.21 -23.08
N GLN A 314 9.98 -1.44 -22.07
CA GLN A 314 10.09 -1.82 -20.65
C GLN A 314 8.72 -2.16 -20.05
N GLY A 315 7.81 -1.19 -19.95
CA GLY A 315 6.54 -1.37 -19.20
C GLY A 315 5.63 -2.46 -19.74
N ASN A 316 5.43 -2.51 -21.06
CA ASN A 316 4.63 -3.58 -21.67
C ASN A 316 5.25 -4.97 -21.45
N LYS A 317 6.58 -5.09 -21.59
CA LYS A 317 7.31 -6.34 -21.35
C LYS A 317 7.24 -6.77 -19.88
N LEU A 318 7.36 -5.83 -18.94
CA LEU A 318 7.20 -6.09 -17.51
C LEU A 318 5.80 -6.64 -17.18
N LEU A 319 4.75 -6.05 -17.76
CA LEU A 319 3.38 -6.56 -17.59
C LEU A 319 3.20 -7.94 -18.24
N ALA A 320 3.79 -8.19 -19.40
CA ALA A 320 3.77 -9.51 -20.04
C ALA A 320 4.50 -10.57 -19.22
N HIS A 321 5.63 -10.20 -18.60
CA HIS A 321 6.38 -11.06 -17.68
C HIS A 321 5.57 -11.38 -16.43
N LEU A 322 5.03 -10.36 -15.75
CA LEU A 322 4.09 -10.52 -14.62
C LEU A 322 2.93 -11.45 -14.98
N ARG A 323 2.30 -11.26 -16.15
CA ARG A 323 1.23 -12.13 -16.64
C ARG A 323 1.69 -13.59 -16.77
N THR A 324 2.86 -13.81 -17.34
CA THR A 324 3.44 -15.15 -17.51
C THR A 324 3.64 -15.83 -16.17
N LEU A 325 4.22 -15.13 -15.20
CA LEU A 325 4.38 -15.64 -13.83
C LEU A 325 3.03 -15.93 -13.15
N GLN A 326 2.05 -15.02 -13.28
CA GLN A 326 0.71 -15.20 -12.70
C GLN A 326 -0.02 -16.44 -13.24
N VAL A 327 0.20 -16.80 -14.51
CA VAL A 327 -0.38 -18.00 -15.13
C VAL A 327 0.42 -19.24 -14.76
N LYS A 328 1.75 -19.16 -14.82
CA LYS A 328 2.66 -20.27 -14.50
C LYS A 328 2.44 -20.80 -13.08
N HIS A 329 2.29 -19.90 -12.11
CA HIS A 329 2.13 -20.25 -10.70
C HIS A 329 0.67 -20.49 -10.26
N ASP A 330 -0.32 -20.28 -11.14
CA ASP A 330 -1.71 -20.67 -10.86
C ASP A 330 -2.45 -21.08 -12.14
N PRO A 331 -2.09 -22.23 -12.73
CA PRO A 331 -2.64 -22.67 -14.00
C PRO A 331 -4.05 -23.26 -13.88
N ILE A 332 -4.43 -23.75 -12.70
CA ILE A 332 -5.70 -24.45 -12.45
C ILE A 332 -6.74 -23.60 -11.71
N GLY A 333 -6.30 -22.57 -10.98
CA GLY A 333 -7.16 -21.73 -10.14
C GLY A 333 -7.51 -22.37 -8.80
N ILE A 334 -7.90 -21.54 -7.84
CA ILE A 334 -8.24 -21.97 -6.46
C ILE A 334 -9.37 -23.00 -6.41
N MET A 335 -10.33 -22.94 -7.34
CA MET A 335 -11.53 -23.78 -7.33
C MET A 335 -11.29 -25.25 -7.61
N ARG A 336 -10.27 -25.56 -8.40
CA ARG A 336 -9.98 -26.92 -8.86
C ARG A 336 -8.84 -27.58 -8.09
N ARG A 337 -8.40 -26.95 -7.00
CA ARG A 337 -7.27 -27.47 -6.23
C ARG A 337 -7.61 -28.75 -5.52
N GLU A 338 -8.76 -28.83 -4.86
CA GLU A 338 -9.23 -30.04 -4.19
C GLU A 338 -9.33 -31.23 -5.14
N GLU A 339 -9.76 -31.01 -6.39
CA GLU A 339 -9.80 -32.04 -7.43
C GLU A 339 -8.40 -32.58 -7.78
N VAL A 340 -7.38 -31.73 -7.73
CA VAL A 340 -6.00 -32.05 -8.15
C VAL A 340 -5.15 -32.55 -6.98
N SER A 341 -5.30 -31.94 -5.79
CA SER A 341 -4.57 -32.30 -4.57
C SER A 341 -5.15 -33.52 -3.87
N GLY A 342 -6.43 -33.84 -4.11
CA GLY A 342 -7.18 -34.84 -3.34
C GLY A 342 -7.42 -34.43 -1.89
N LEU A 343 -7.09 -33.19 -1.50
CA LEU A 343 -7.23 -32.65 -0.16
C LEU A 343 -8.10 -31.39 -0.18
N PRO A 344 -9.00 -31.21 0.81
CA PRO A 344 -9.78 -29.99 0.93
C PRO A 344 -8.90 -28.75 1.08
N HIS A 345 -9.32 -27.63 0.50
CA HIS A 345 -8.55 -26.39 0.52
C HIS A 345 -8.26 -25.83 1.94
N TRP A 346 -9.06 -26.22 2.94
CA TRP A 346 -8.89 -25.83 4.35
C TRP A 346 -7.95 -26.75 5.16
N THR A 347 -7.38 -27.80 4.55
CA THR A 347 -6.43 -28.67 5.25
C THR A 347 -5.04 -28.02 5.31
N TYR A 348 -4.70 -27.44 6.46
CA TYR A 348 -3.40 -26.81 6.71
C TYR A 348 -2.77 -27.25 8.03
N PRO A 349 -1.44 -27.53 8.10
CA PRO A 349 -0.49 -27.56 6.98
C PRO A 349 -0.70 -28.80 6.07
N PRO A 350 -0.28 -28.74 4.79
CA PRO A 350 -0.39 -29.89 3.89
C PRO A 350 0.38 -31.09 4.45
N VAL A 351 -0.17 -32.30 4.29
CA VAL A 351 0.42 -33.55 4.81
C VAL A 351 1.47 -34.14 3.85
N ASP A 352 1.60 -33.59 2.62
CA ASP A 352 2.53 -34.06 1.57
C ASP A 352 3.14 -32.90 0.75
N THR A 353 4.36 -33.11 0.28
CA THR A 353 5.26 -32.22 -0.48
C THR A 353 4.70 -31.72 -1.81
N THR A 354 3.89 -32.51 -2.52
CA THR A 354 3.26 -32.07 -3.79
C THR A 354 2.23 -30.96 -3.56
N ASN A 355 1.51 -31.01 -2.45
CA ASN A 355 0.52 -30.01 -2.07
C ASN A 355 1.19 -28.74 -1.54
N GLU A 356 2.34 -28.87 -0.85
CA GLU A 356 3.17 -27.72 -0.47
C GLU A 356 3.60 -26.89 -1.69
N SER A 357 4.04 -27.55 -2.78
CA SER A 357 4.45 -26.84 -4.00
C SER A 357 3.29 -26.09 -4.65
N LEU A 358 2.13 -26.75 -4.81
CA LEU A 358 0.97 -26.13 -5.42
C LEU A 358 0.50 -24.91 -4.63
N ASP A 359 0.38 -25.02 -3.31
CA ASP A 359 -0.12 -23.93 -2.47
C ASP A 359 0.86 -22.77 -2.39
N ARG A 360 2.16 -23.08 -2.31
CA ARG A 360 3.22 -22.08 -2.45
C ARG A 360 3.09 -21.33 -3.79
N ASP A 361 2.88 -22.04 -4.89
CA ASP A 361 2.70 -21.41 -6.20
C ASP A 361 1.46 -20.51 -6.26
N LEU A 362 0.31 -20.93 -5.70
CA LEU A 362 -0.84 -20.02 -5.64
C LEU A 362 -0.53 -18.77 -4.84
N ARG A 363 0.10 -18.92 -3.67
CA ARG A 363 0.45 -17.79 -2.82
C ARG A 363 1.37 -16.82 -3.56
N LEU A 364 2.31 -17.34 -4.33
CA LEU A 364 3.17 -16.55 -5.22
C LEU A 364 2.36 -15.82 -6.30
N ALA A 365 1.48 -16.51 -7.00
CA ALA A 365 0.59 -15.89 -7.99
C ALA A 365 -0.27 -14.79 -7.35
N MET A 366 -0.79 -15.02 -6.14
CA MET A 366 -1.60 -14.05 -5.38
C MET A 366 -0.78 -12.85 -4.88
N THR A 367 0.50 -13.02 -4.56
CA THR A 367 1.43 -11.91 -4.32
C THR A 367 1.59 -11.07 -5.60
N LEU A 368 1.87 -11.70 -6.73
CA LEU A 368 2.06 -11.02 -8.02
C LEU A 368 0.78 -10.31 -8.52
N ARG A 369 -0.41 -10.80 -8.14
CA ARG A 369 -1.71 -10.18 -8.47
C ARG A 369 -2.07 -9.01 -7.55
N ASP A 370 -1.41 -8.85 -6.41
CA ASP A 370 -1.73 -7.81 -5.43
C ASP A 370 -0.58 -6.81 -5.20
N CYS A 371 0.48 -6.93 -5.99
CA CYS A 371 1.57 -5.96 -6.04
C CYS A 371 1.11 -4.58 -6.54
N SER A 372 1.95 -3.59 -6.28
CA SER A 372 1.78 -2.21 -6.71
C SER A 372 2.92 -1.86 -7.67
N LEU A 373 2.62 -1.19 -8.77
CA LEU A 373 3.57 -0.69 -9.76
C LEU A 373 3.57 0.83 -9.69
N TYR A 374 4.70 1.40 -9.28
CA TYR A 374 4.96 2.83 -9.29
C TYR A 374 5.64 3.18 -10.61
N VAL A 375 5.07 4.12 -11.37
CA VAL A 375 5.69 4.66 -12.59
C VAL A 375 6.00 6.12 -12.37
N ARG A 376 7.27 6.48 -12.41
CA ARG A 376 7.76 7.84 -12.21
C ARG A 376 8.30 8.40 -13.52
N VAL A 377 7.81 9.58 -13.89
CA VAL A 377 8.27 10.33 -15.05
C VAL A 377 9.06 11.53 -14.55
N HIS A 378 10.34 11.58 -14.90
CA HIS A 378 11.22 12.73 -14.67
C HIS A 378 11.12 13.68 -15.86
N TYR A 379 11.03 14.97 -15.58
CA TYR A 379 10.87 16.00 -16.59
C TYR A 379 11.62 17.30 -16.23
N GLU A 380 12.03 18.01 -17.27
CA GLU A 380 12.68 19.32 -17.17
C GLU A 380 11.97 20.29 -18.13
N GLY A 381 11.19 21.23 -17.56
CA GLY A 381 10.26 22.03 -18.35
C GLY A 381 9.24 21.15 -19.04
N GLU A 382 9.17 21.19 -20.37
CA GLU A 382 8.28 20.34 -21.17
C GLU A 382 8.91 18.99 -21.54
N ASN A 383 10.22 18.83 -21.37
CA ASN A 383 10.92 17.64 -21.84
C ASN A 383 10.83 16.50 -20.82
N VAL A 384 10.36 15.33 -21.27
CA VAL A 384 10.47 14.10 -20.49
C VAL A 384 11.90 13.58 -20.59
N VAL A 385 12.57 13.44 -19.45
CA VAL A 385 13.97 13.01 -19.36
C VAL A 385 14.05 11.48 -19.21
N LYS A 386 13.20 10.90 -18.34
CA LYS A 386 13.24 9.48 -18.02
C LYS A 386 11.87 9.00 -17.55
N VAL A 387 11.51 7.78 -17.95
CA VAL A 387 10.44 7.01 -17.29
C VAL A 387 11.12 5.86 -16.55
N GLU A 388 10.79 5.65 -15.29
CA GLU A 388 11.22 4.48 -14.54
C GLU A 388 10.04 3.89 -13.78
N SER A 389 10.12 2.60 -13.47
CA SER A 389 9.09 1.97 -12.65
C SER A 389 9.64 1.00 -11.64
N LYS A 390 8.91 0.84 -10.54
CA LYS A 390 9.24 -0.08 -9.46
C LYS A 390 8.01 -0.86 -8.99
N LEU A 391 8.15 -2.16 -8.80
CA LEU A 391 7.18 -3.06 -8.20
C LEU A 391 7.41 -3.11 -6.69
N GLY A 392 6.36 -2.77 -5.95
CA GLY A 392 6.26 -2.87 -4.49
C GLY A 392 5.11 -3.77 -4.05
N ASP A 393 4.88 -3.82 -2.74
CA ASP A 393 3.86 -4.68 -2.11
C ASP A 393 3.98 -6.18 -2.47
N LEU A 394 5.22 -6.65 -2.66
CA LEU A 394 5.55 -8.05 -3.00
C LEU A 394 5.68 -8.94 -1.76
N ASP A 395 4.92 -8.65 -0.70
CA ASP A 395 4.90 -9.49 0.50
C ASP A 395 4.31 -10.86 0.15
N PHE A 396 5.04 -11.92 0.47
CA PHE A 396 4.59 -13.28 0.20
C PHE A 396 3.29 -13.56 0.97
N LYS A 397 2.21 -13.91 0.25
CA LYS A 397 0.91 -14.09 0.89
C LYS A 397 0.93 -15.30 1.83
N SER A 398 0.26 -15.18 2.97
CA SER A 398 0.11 -16.28 3.93
C SER A 398 -0.88 -17.33 3.41
N ALA A 399 -0.67 -18.60 3.79
CA ALA A 399 -1.57 -19.70 3.45
C ALA A 399 -2.96 -19.55 4.08
N ASN A 400 -3.08 -18.85 5.22
CA ASN A 400 -4.35 -18.60 5.88
C ASN A 400 -5.34 -17.73 5.05
N LYS A 401 -4.90 -17.19 3.92
CA LYS A 401 -5.73 -16.45 2.97
C LYS A 401 -6.41 -17.33 1.92
N MET A 402 -6.10 -18.64 1.87
CA MET A 402 -6.63 -19.54 0.84
C MET A 402 -8.16 -19.64 0.88
N ASP A 403 -8.74 -19.82 2.07
CA ASP A 403 -10.20 -19.86 2.25
C ASP A 403 -10.85 -18.55 1.78
N ASP A 404 -10.27 -17.40 2.13
CA ASP A 404 -10.76 -16.10 1.66
C ASP A 404 -10.75 -15.99 0.13
N TRP A 405 -9.72 -16.54 -0.52
CA TRP A 405 -9.61 -16.52 -1.98
C TRP A 405 -10.63 -17.44 -2.63
N TRP A 406 -10.83 -18.64 -2.07
CA TRP A 406 -11.81 -19.61 -2.52
C TRP A 406 -13.23 -19.06 -2.38
N LEU A 407 -13.59 -18.53 -1.20
CA LEU A 407 -14.89 -17.93 -0.93
C LEU A 407 -15.19 -16.76 -1.87
N LYS A 408 -14.20 -15.90 -2.13
CA LYS A 408 -14.35 -14.80 -3.09
C LYS A 408 -14.59 -15.30 -4.51
N GLU A 409 -13.84 -16.32 -4.94
CA GLU A 409 -14.00 -16.87 -6.28
C GLU A 409 -15.38 -17.54 -6.45
N GLN A 410 -15.83 -18.31 -5.45
CA GLN A 410 -17.18 -18.86 -5.35
C GLN A 410 -18.25 -17.77 -5.43
N GLN A 411 -18.09 -16.68 -4.68
CA GLN A 411 -19.03 -15.56 -4.70
C GLN A 411 -19.12 -14.92 -6.09
N LEU A 412 -18.00 -14.77 -6.81
CA LEU A 412 -17.98 -14.24 -8.17
C LEU A 412 -18.71 -15.16 -9.17
N ILE A 413 -18.52 -16.48 -9.03
CA ILE A 413 -19.17 -17.48 -9.88
C ILE A 413 -20.67 -17.55 -9.59
N ASN A 414 -21.06 -17.83 -8.34
CA ASN A 414 -22.45 -18.04 -7.94
C ASN A 414 -23.28 -16.75 -8.05
N GLY A 415 -22.64 -15.60 -7.85
CA GLY A 415 -23.25 -14.29 -8.07
C GLY A 415 -23.35 -13.88 -9.55
N GLU A 416 -22.93 -14.74 -10.49
CA GLU A 416 -22.91 -14.52 -11.94
C GLU A 416 -22.14 -13.23 -12.34
N TRP A 417 -21.19 -12.78 -11.51
CA TRP A 417 -20.48 -11.51 -11.70
C TRP A 417 -19.58 -11.52 -12.94
N TYR A 418 -19.18 -12.70 -13.40
CA TYR A 418 -18.47 -12.92 -14.65
C TYR A 418 -19.33 -12.68 -15.89
N LYS A 419 -20.66 -12.83 -15.82
CA LYS A 419 -21.60 -12.70 -16.96
C LYS A 419 -22.49 -11.47 -16.89
N LYS A 420 -22.75 -10.93 -15.70
CA LYS A 420 -23.65 -9.79 -15.52
C LYS A 420 -23.22 -8.63 -16.42
N ILE A 421 -24.13 -8.15 -17.27
CA ILE A 421 -23.95 -6.91 -18.01
C ILE A 421 -24.56 -5.79 -17.15
N GLY A 422 -23.70 -5.02 -16.48
CA GLY A 422 -24.10 -3.87 -15.66
C GLY A 422 -23.61 -2.54 -16.21
N GLU A 423 -23.99 -1.43 -15.56
CA GLU A 423 -23.66 -0.05 -15.97
C GLU A 423 -22.15 0.17 -16.20
N LEU A 424 -21.30 -0.38 -15.33
CA LEU A 424 -19.84 -0.34 -15.48
C LEU A 424 -19.32 -0.83 -16.84
N GLN A 425 -20.00 -1.78 -17.47
CA GLN A 425 -19.60 -2.36 -18.75
C GLN A 425 -19.93 -1.45 -19.95
N ARG A 426 -20.87 -0.51 -19.78
CA ARG A 426 -21.19 0.50 -20.79
C ARG A 426 -20.16 1.63 -20.77
N GLU A 427 -19.63 1.96 -19.59
CA GLU A 427 -18.71 3.09 -19.41
C GLU A 427 -17.22 2.70 -19.51
N VAL A 428 -16.83 1.54 -18.97
CA VAL A 428 -15.46 1.01 -19.04
C VAL A 428 -15.52 -0.48 -19.40
N PRO A 429 -15.64 -0.82 -20.70
CA PRO A 429 -15.83 -2.20 -21.11
C PRO A 429 -14.61 -3.05 -20.74
N CYS A 430 -14.89 -4.25 -20.20
CA CYS A 430 -13.88 -5.26 -19.99
C CYS A 430 -13.36 -5.77 -21.34
N GLU A 431 -12.05 -6.04 -21.43
CA GLU A 431 -11.41 -6.52 -22.65
C GLU A 431 -12.02 -7.84 -23.17
N ILE A 432 -12.42 -8.75 -22.26
CA ILE A 432 -13.09 -10.01 -22.65
C ILE A 432 -14.38 -9.71 -23.42
N PHE A 433 -15.20 -8.81 -22.90
CA PHE A 433 -16.44 -8.43 -23.56
C PHE A 433 -16.22 -7.73 -24.91
N ALA A 434 -15.19 -6.89 -25.02
CA ALA A 434 -14.82 -6.25 -26.27
C ALA A 434 -14.51 -7.30 -27.35
N GLY A 435 -13.69 -8.31 -27.01
CA GLY A 435 -13.40 -9.43 -27.92
C GLY A 435 -14.64 -10.21 -28.35
N TRP A 436 -15.63 -10.43 -27.47
CA TRP A 436 -16.91 -11.06 -27.84
C TRP A 436 -17.70 -10.22 -28.86
N ARG A 437 -17.73 -8.88 -28.71
CA ARG A 437 -18.42 -8.00 -29.67
C ARG A 437 -17.82 -8.09 -31.05
N ASP A 438 -16.49 -8.12 -31.15
CA ASP A 438 -15.80 -8.22 -32.43
C ASP A 438 -16.13 -9.55 -33.13
N ILE A 439 -16.22 -10.65 -32.38
CA ILE A 439 -16.62 -11.96 -32.93
C ILE A 439 -18.05 -11.91 -33.44
N VAL A 440 -19.01 -11.42 -32.63
CA VAL A 440 -20.43 -11.36 -33.04
C VAL A 440 -20.62 -10.44 -34.24
N GLN A 441 -20.00 -9.26 -34.26
CA GLN A 441 -20.10 -8.35 -35.41
C GLN A 441 -19.56 -8.96 -36.71
N ARG A 442 -18.50 -9.77 -36.64
CA ARG A 442 -17.95 -10.47 -37.82
C ARG A 442 -18.78 -11.64 -38.34
N HIS A 443 -19.66 -12.22 -37.52
CA HIS A 443 -20.46 -13.39 -37.90
C HIS A 443 -21.90 -13.03 -38.29
N TRP A 444 -22.36 -11.82 -37.97
CA TRP A 444 -23.76 -11.40 -38.15
C TRP A 444 -23.92 -10.06 -38.89
N GLY A 445 -22.82 -9.42 -39.32
CA GLY A 445 -22.79 -8.29 -40.24
C GLY A 445 -22.08 -8.67 -41.52
#